data_AF-A0AAW7G3M9-F1
#
_entry.id   AF-A0AAW7G3M9-F1
#
_cell.length_a   1.000
_cell.length_b   1.000
_cell.length_c   1.000
_cell.angle_alpha   90.00
_cell.angle_beta   90.00
_cell.angle_gamma   90.00
#
_symmetry.space_group_name_H-M   'P 1'
#
loop_
_entity.id
_entity.type
_entity.pdbx_description
1 polymer ?
#
loop_
_entity_poly.entity_id
_entity_poly.type
_entity_poly.pdbx_seq_one_letter_code
_entity_poly.pdbx_strand_id
1 'polypeptide(L)'
;MTTFTKEQLIEQARKNIEVLKGAVTRLPGNSEIARIHLRLAEITLTALTAEPLMWVNEDSLPVNYPYDELFPFSKVNIVRMFPVYGPQLQEDK
;
A
#
# COMPACT_ATOMS: atom_id res chain seq x y z
N MET A 1 1.31 -15.70 17.34
CA MET A 1 1.53 -14.68 16.30
C MET A 1 0.78 -13.44 16.73
N THR A 2 1.47 -12.30 16.85
CA THR A 2 0.82 -11.03 17.18
C THR A 2 0.28 -10.44 15.89
N THR A 3 -1.04 -10.33 15.76
CA THR A 3 -1.67 -9.70 14.59
C THR A 3 -1.75 -8.20 14.85
N PHE A 4 -1.07 -7.40 14.02
CA PHE A 4 -1.16 -5.93 14.08
C PHE A 4 -2.36 -5.44 13.27
N THR A 5 -3.04 -4.38 13.73
CA THR A 5 -4.07 -3.69 12.94
C THR A 5 -3.42 -2.80 11.87
N LYS A 6 -4.20 -2.41 10.85
CA LYS A 6 -3.75 -1.47 9.80
C LYS A 6 -3.26 -0.16 10.41
N GLU A 7 -3.95 0.36 11.41
CA GLU A 7 -3.64 1.60 12.11
C GLU A 7 -2.31 1.50 12.87
N GLN A 8 -2.09 0.37 13.55
CA GLN A 8 -0.82 0.09 14.24
C GLN A 8 0.35 0.02 13.27
N LEU A 9 0.16 -0.59 12.09
CA LEU A 9 1.17 -0.64 11.04
C LEU A 9 1.46 0.76 10.47
N ILE A 10 0.43 1.58 10.24
CA ILE A 10 0.58 2.97 9.78
C ILE A 10 1.36 3.80 10.80
N GLU A 11 1.01 3.71 12.09
CA GLU A 11 1.69 4.42 13.15
C GLU A 11 3.17 4.02 13.25
N GLN A 12 3.45 2.72 13.16
CA GLN A 12 4.81 2.21 13.18
C GLN A 12 5.61 2.70 11.96
N ALA A 13 5.03 2.70 10.76
CA ALA A 13 5.69 3.19 9.55
C ALA A 13 6.05 4.68 9.66
N ARG A 14 5.16 5.51 10.23
CA ARG A 14 5.44 6.94 10.49
C ARG A 14 6.61 7.13 11.45
N LYS A 15 6.63 6.38 12.57
CA LYS A 15 7.76 6.42 13.53
C LYS A 15 9.07 6.00 12.89
N ASN A 16 9.05 4.95 12.06
CA ASN A 16 10.25 4.50 11.34
C ASN A 16 10.80 5.59 10.41
N ILE A 17 9.94 6.28 9.65
CA ILE A 17 10.35 7.39 8.78
C ILE A 17 11.01 8.50 9.59
N GLU A 18 10.44 8.90 10.73
CA GLU A 18 11.00 9.94 11.59
C GLU A 18 12.42 9.60 12.06
N VAL A 19 12.60 8.38 12.59
CA VAL A 19 13.91 7.88 13.04
C VAL A 19 14.92 7.85 11.91
N LEU A 20 14.52 7.33 10.74
CA LEU A 20 15.40 7.17 9.58
C LEU A 20 15.78 8.52 8.94
N LYS A 21 14.87 9.50 8.94
CA LYS A 21 15.20 10.88 8.54
C LYS A 21 16.31 11.45 9.42
N GLY A 22 16.23 11.26 10.73
CA GLY A 22 17.29 11.67 11.66
C GLY A 22 18.60 10.91 11.45
N ALA A 23 18.55 9.64 11.08
CA ALA A 23 19.75 8.85 10.78
C ALA A 23 20.45 9.34 9.49
N VAL A 24 19.68 9.58 8.42
CA VAL A 24 20.20 10.08 7.13
C VAL A 24 20.90 11.44 7.29
N THR A 25 20.37 12.33 8.12
CA THR A 25 20.96 13.68 8.31
C THR A 25 22.22 13.67 9.17
N ARG A 26 22.33 12.76 10.15
CA ARG A 26 23.46 12.71 11.10
C ARG A 26 24.66 11.91 10.60
N LEU A 27 24.46 10.97 9.66
CA LEU A 27 25.53 10.11 9.19
C LEU A 27 26.38 10.84 8.12
N PRO A 28 27.70 10.94 8.30
CA PRO A 28 28.58 11.55 7.30
C PRO A 28 28.52 10.76 5.98
N GLY A 29 28.57 11.45 4.85
CA GLY A 29 28.60 10.82 3.53
C GLY A 29 27.25 10.31 3.02
N ASN A 30 26.12 10.70 3.63
CA ASN A 30 24.78 10.44 3.10
C ASN A 30 24.52 8.93 2.89
N SER A 31 24.76 8.14 3.95
CA SER A 31 24.69 6.67 3.98
C SER A 31 23.59 6.12 3.08
N GLU A 32 24.00 5.44 2.01
CA GLU A 32 23.12 4.87 1.00
C GLU A 32 22.11 3.89 1.62
N ILE A 33 22.58 3.07 2.56
CA ILE A 33 21.75 2.12 3.29
C ILE A 33 20.65 2.86 4.08
N ALA A 34 20.98 3.94 4.77
CA ALA A 34 19.99 4.72 5.53
C ALA A 34 18.93 5.33 4.60
N ARG A 35 19.33 5.79 3.41
CA ARG A 35 18.41 6.31 2.38
C ARG A 35 17.50 5.22 1.79
N ILE A 36 18.03 4.03 1.52
CA ILE A 36 17.23 2.89 1.04
C ILE A 36 16.19 2.52 2.08
N HIS A 37 16.57 2.41 3.36
CA HIS A 37 15.64 2.10 4.44
C HIS A 37 14.57 3.19 4.60
N LEU A 38 14.95 4.47 4.47
CA LEU A 38 13.99 5.57 4.49
C LEU A 38 12.98 5.45 3.34
N ARG A 39 13.45 5.20 2.10
CA ARG A 39 12.56 5.00 0.95
C ARG A 39 11.63 3.81 1.11
N LEU A 40 12.12 2.70 1.65
CA LEU A 40 11.29 1.53 1.95
C LEU A 40 10.21 1.84 2.98
N ALA A 41 10.54 2.61 4.03
CA ALA A 41 9.56 3.03 5.04
C ALA A 41 8.50 3.97 4.45
N GLU A 42 8.90 4.89 3.56
CA GLU A 42 7.98 5.77 2.82
C GLU A 42 7.05 4.99 1.89
N ILE A 43 7.59 4.06 1.09
CA ILE A 43 6.78 3.18 0.22
C ILE A 43 5.80 2.36 1.05
N THR A 44 6.25 1.84 2.19
CA THR A 44 5.40 1.06 3.11
C THR A 44 4.25 1.93 3.63
N LEU A 45 4.52 3.16 4.08
CA LEU A 45 3.48 4.06 4.53
C LEU A 45 2.49 4.38 3.40
N THR A 46 2.98 4.70 2.20
CA THR A 46 2.15 4.96 1.03
C THR A 46 1.26 3.77 0.70
N ALA A 47 1.79 2.55 0.70
CA ALA A 47 1.02 1.34 0.44
C ALA A 47 -0.06 1.10 1.52
N LEU A 48 0.26 1.33 2.80
CA LEU A 48 -0.70 1.18 3.90
C LEU A 48 -1.81 2.23 3.86
N THR A 49 -1.54 3.43 3.34
CA THR A 49 -2.52 4.53 3.24
C THR A 49 -3.11 4.69 1.85
N ALA A 50 -2.80 3.80 0.91
CA ALA A 50 -3.30 3.89 -0.45
C ALA A 50 -4.80 3.60 -0.48
N GLU A 51 -5.57 4.58 -0.95
CA GLU A 51 -6.97 4.41 -1.27
C GLU A 51 -7.13 4.07 -2.76
N PRO A 52 -8.09 3.21 -3.12
CA PRO A 52 -8.33 2.87 -4.52
C PRO A 52 -8.84 4.09 -5.29
N LEU A 53 -8.45 4.19 -6.56
CA LEU A 53 -8.97 5.21 -7.49
C LEU A 53 -10.46 5.00 -7.75
N MET A 54 -10.86 3.74 -7.88
CA MET A 54 -12.24 3.34 -8.09
C MET A 54 -12.46 1.89 -7.66
N TRP A 55 -13.73 1.52 -7.59
CA TRP A 55 -14.15 0.14 -7.36
C TRP A 55 -14.86 -0.39 -8.62
N VAL A 56 -14.45 -1.55 -9.09
CA VAL A 56 -15.06 -2.22 -10.25
C VAL A 56 -15.96 -3.34 -9.76
N ASN A 57 -17.20 -3.37 -10.23
CA ASN A 57 -18.13 -4.46 -9.95
C ASN A 57 -17.75 -5.69 -10.79
N GLU A 58 -17.79 -6.87 -10.19
CA GLU A 58 -17.61 -8.16 -10.88
C GLU A 58 -18.41 -8.27 -12.19
N ASP A 59 -19.67 -7.84 -12.18
CA ASP A 59 -20.57 -7.92 -13.35
C ASP A 59 -20.09 -7.04 -14.53
N SER A 60 -19.17 -6.11 -14.27
CA SER A 60 -18.55 -5.27 -15.30
C SER A 60 -17.31 -5.91 -15.94
N LEU A 61 -16.85 -7.06 -15.43
CA LEU A 61 -15.71 -7.79 -15.98
C LEU A 61 -16.11 -8.59 -17.22
N PRO A 62 -15.17 -8.87 -18.14
CA PRO A 62 -15.43 -9.74 -19.28
C PRO A 62 -15.94 -11.13 -18.84
N VAL A 63 -16.88 -11.70 -19.60
CA VAL A 63 -17.50 -13.01 -19.30
C VAL A 63 -16.47 -14.14 -19.18
N ASN A 64 -15.32 -14.02 -19.85
CA ASN A 64 -14.24 -15.00 -19.83
C ASN A 64 -13.12 -14.67 -18.82
N TYR A 65 -13.32 -13.72 -17.91
CA TYR A 65 -12.33 -13.41 -16.89
C TYR A 65 -12.20 -14.61 -15.93
N PRO A 66 -10.99 -15.17 -15.68
CA PRO A 66 -10.79 -16.42 -14.94
C PRO A 66 -10.93 -16.21 -13.42
N TYR A 67 -12.13 -15.84 -13.00
CA TYR A 67 -12.38 -15.32 -11.66
C TYR A 67 -12.19 -16.36 -10.56
N ASP A 68 -12.85 -17.51 -10.72
CA ASP A 68 -12.82 -18.62 -9.74
C ASP A 68 -11.39 -19.19 -9.58
N GLU A 69 -10.52 -19.01 -10.57
CA GLU A 69 -9.11 -19.44 -10.53
C GLU A 69 -8.23 -18.46 -9.75
N LEU A 70 -8.41 -17.15 -9.95
CA LEU A 70 -7.59 -16.12 -9.29
C LEU A 70 -8.02 -15.88 -7.83
N PHE A 71 -9.30 -16.06 -7.52
CA PHE A 71 -9.86 -15.75 -6.21
C PHE A 71 -10.74 -16.90 -5.68
N PRO A 72 -10.18 -18.09 -5.45
CA PRO A 72 -10.95 -19.30 -5.12
C PRO A 72 -11.77 -19.20 -3.82
N PHE A 73 -11.36 -18.31 -2.91
CA PHE A 73 -12.04 -18.08 -1.63
C PHE A 73 -13.11 -16.98 -1.69
N SER A 74 -13.25 -16.29 -2.83
CA SER A 74 -14.19 -15.18 -2.97
C SER A 74 -15.62 -15.62 -3.33
N LYS A 75 -15.86 -16.93 -3.55
CA LYS A 75 -17.17 -17.50 -3.94
C LYS A 75 -18.22 -17.47 -2.81
N VAL A 76 -18.65 -16.28 -2.42
CA VAL A 76 -19.74 -16.06 -1.46
C VAL A 76 -20.87 -15.24 -2.11
N ASN A 77 -22.10 -15.40 -1.61
CA ASN A 77 -23.32 -14.77 -2.14
C ASN A 77 -23.41 -13.28 -1.72
N ILE A 78 -22.48 -12.46 -2.23
CA ILE A 78 -22.38 -11.02 -1.99
C ILE A 78 -22.05 -10.29 -3.30
N VAL A 79 -22.31 -8.99 -3.37
CA VAL A 79 -21.77 -8.13 -4.43
C VAL A 79 -20.26 -7.99 -4.25
N ARG A 80 -19.48 -8.32 -5.28
CA ARG A 80 -18.02 -8.20 -5.23
C ARG A 80 -17.56 -6.92 -5.92
N MET A 81 -16.71 -6.18 -5.21
CA MET A 81 -16.11 -4.94 -5.68
C MET A 81 -14.59 -5.08 -5.61
N PHE A 82 -13.90 -4.72 -6.70
CA PHE A 82 -12.45 -4.78 -6.80
C PHE A 82 -11.83 -3.39 -6.74
N PRO A 83 -10.88 -3.13 -5.84
CA PRO A 83 -10.18 -1.87 -5.80
C PRO A 83 -9.22 -1.77 -6.98
N VAL A 84 -9.31 -0.68 -7.74
CA VAL A 84 -8.35 -0.34 -8.79
C VAL A 84 -7.35 0.65 -8.20
N TYR A 85 -6.08 0.24 -8.16
CA TYR A 85 -4.97 1.11 -7.78
C TYR A 85 -4.23 1.58 -9.04
N GLY A 86 -3.80 2.82 -9.02
CA GLY A 86 -2.98 3.41 -10.07
C GLY A 86 -2.28 4.66 -9.57
N PRO A 87 -1.43 5.29 -10.41
CA PRO A 87 -0.84 6.58 -10.08
C PRO A 87 -1.96 7.58 -9.75
N GLN A 88 -1.92 8.16 -8.56
CA GLN A 88 -2.78 9.29 -8.23
C GLN A 88 -2.30 10.47 -9.07
N LEU A 89 -3.18 11.04 -9.89
CA LEU A 89 -2.88 12.29 -10.60
C LEU A 89 -2.55 13.33 -9.53
N GLN A 90 -1.34 13.91 -9.57
CA GLN A 90 -1.08 15.10 -8.78
C GLN A 90 -2.02 16.18 -9.33
N GLU A 91 -2.99 16.61 -8.54
CA GLU A 91 -3.71 17.84 -8.85
C GLU A 91 -2.68 18.97 -8.83
N ASP A 92 -2.40 19.54 -10.01
CA ASP A 92 -1.63 20.77 -10.13
C ASP A 92 -2.35 21.83 -9.28
N LYS A 93 -1.74 22.20 -8.15
CA LYS A 93 -2.23 23.27 -7.26
C LYS A 93 -1.87 24.65 -7.79
#